data_AF-A0A1V2GWE5-F1
#
_entry.id   AF-A0A1V2GWE5-F1
#
_cell.length_a   1.000
_cell.length_b   1.000
_cell.length_c   1.000
_cell.angle_alpha   90.00
_cell.angle_beta   90.00
_cell.angle_gamma   90.00
#
_symmetry.space_group_name_H-M   'P 1'
#
loop_
_entity.id
_entity.type
_entity.pdbx_description
1 polymer ?
#
loop_
_entity_poly.entity_id
_entity_poly.type
_entity_poly.pdbx_seq_one_letter_code
_entity_poly.pdbx_strand_id
1 'polypeptide(L)'
;MNSGSEGGAGRRGKFFDDLAGMAGGAFSVVAGLRAEVEAMAKSQVEVMVQRLELVRREDLDAALEVARRAREESSALAERVAKLEARLAEKPTDASPGAPV
;
A
#
# COMPACT_ATOMS: atom_id res chain seq x y z
N MET A 1 53.85 -7.75 -68.09
CA MET A 1 53.11 -8.53 -67.07
C MET A 1 53.57 -8.03 -65.70
N ASN A 2 52.77 -7.73 -64.69
CA ASN A 2 51.45 -8.22 -64.35
C ASN A 2 50.64 -7.11 -63.64
N SER A 3 49.42 -6.89 -64.09
CA SER A 3 48.38 -6.09 -63.44
C SER A 3 47.70 -6.92 -62.36
N GLY A 4 47.67 -6.44 -61.11
CA GLY A 4 47.04 -7.14 -59.99
C GLY A 4 46.21 -6.19 -59.13
N SER A 5 44.94 -6.07 -59.50
CA SER A 5 43.79 -5.57 -58.74
C SER A 5 43.94 -5.59 -57.20
N GLU A 6 44.03 -4.42 -56.57
CA GLU A 6 43.71 -4.20 -55.15
C GLU A 6 42.52 -3.25 -55.03
N GLY A 7 41.30 -3.80 -55.09
CA GLY A 7 40.11 -2.99 -54.94
C GLY A 7 38.88 -3.85 -54.76
N GLY A 8 38.58 -4.28 -53.52
CA GLY A 8 37.35 -5.06 -53.34
C GLY A 8 37.02 -5.68 -51.99
N ALA A 9 37.56 -5.25 -50.84
CA ALA A 9 37.18 -5.84 -49.54
C ALA A 9 36.94 -4.85 -48.38
N GLY A 10 37.45 -3.63 -48.42
CA GLY A 10 37.52 -2.76 -47.23
C GLY A 10 36.27 -1.94 -46.89
N ARG A 11 35.33 -1.71 -47.81
CA ARG A 11 34.18 -0.81 -47.55
C ARG A 11 33.05 -1.48 -46.77
N ARG A 12 32.69 -2.72 -47.08
CA ARG A 12 31.55 -3.39 -46.43
C ARG A 12 31.86 -3.74 -44.97
N GLY A 13 33.03 -4.31 -44.69
CA GLY A 13 33.41 -4.71 -43.33
C GLY A 13 33.43 -3.55 -42.33
N LYS A 14 33.84 -2.34 -42.77
CA LYS A 14 33.97 -1.17 -41.89
C LYS A 14 32.61 -0.60 -41.45
N PHE A 15 31.61 -0.57 -42.32
CA PHE A 15 30.24 -0.19 -41.93
C PHE A 15 29.59 -1.18 -40.97
N PHE A 16 29.85 -2.48 -41.13
CA PHE A 16 29.35 -3.50 -40.19
C PHE A 16 30.05 -3.42 -38.83
N ASP A 17 31.35 -3.10 -38.81
CA ASP A 17 32.14 -2.92 -37.58
C ASP A 17 31.70 -1.68 -36.79
N ASP A 18 31.48 -0.54 -37.47
CA ASP A 18 30.95 0.68 -36.84
C ASP A 18 29.52 0.48 -36.29
N LEU A 19 28.67 -0.26 -37.00
CA LEU A 19 27.32 -0.59 -36.55
C LEU A 19 27.34 -1.57 -35.36
N ALA A 20 28.27 -2.53 -35.34
CA ALA A 20 28.47 -3.45 -34.23
C ALA A 20 28.98 -2.70 -32.98
N GLY A 21 29.90 -1.75 -33.16
CA GLY A 21 30.37 -0.85 -32.11
C GLY A 21 29.25 0.04 -31.56
N MET A 22 28.42 0.62 -32.43
CA MET A 22 27.24 1.40 -32.00
C MET A 22 26.17 0.53 -31.33
N ALA A 23 25.92 -0.68 -31.83
CA ALA A 23 24.96 -1.60 -31.21
C ALA A 23 25.43 -2.03 -29.82
N GLY A 24 26.72 -2.36 -29.65
CA GLY A 24 27.31 -2.68 -28.35
C GLY A 24 27.32 -1.49 -27.38
N GLY A 25 27.60 -0.29 -27.89
CA GLY A 25 27.57 0.96 -27.11
C GLY A 25 26.16 1.36 -26.68
N ALA A 26 25.18 1.29 -27.60
CA ALA A 26 23.78 1.59 -27.31
C ALA A 26 23.15 0.58 -26.34
N PHE A 27 23.46 -0.71 -26.47
CA PHE A 27 23.01 -1.72 -25.49
C PHE A 27 23.55 -1.45 -24.08
N SER A 28 24.82 -1.05 -23.97
CA SER A 28 25.45 -0.72 -22.69
C SER A 28 24.80 0.50 -22.03
N VAL A 29 24.51 1.55 -22.81
CA VAL A 29 23.84 2.76 -22.31
C VAL A 29 22.39 2.48 -21.91
N VAL A 30 21.64 1.70 -22.70
CA VAL A 30 20.25 1.32 -22.38
C VAL A 30 20.17 0.44 -21.12
N ALA A 31 21.12 -0.48 -20.96
CA ALA A 31 21.20 -1.32 -19.76
C ALA A 31 21.50 -0.50 -18.49
N GLY A 32 22.41 0.47 -18.57
CA GLY A 32 22.69 1.42 -17.48
C GLY A 32 21.49 2.30 -17.14
N LEU A 33 20.85 2.88 -18.16
CA LEU A 33 19.66 3.72 -18.00
C LEU A 33 18.49 2.95 -17.35
N ARG A 34 18.29 1.68 -17.73
CA ARG A 34 17.25 0.84 -17.13
C ARG A 34 17.48 0.65 -15.62
N ALA A 35 18.72 0.38 -15.21
CA ALA A 35 19.06 0.20 -13.81
C ALA A 35 18.84 1.48 -13.00
N GLU A 36 19.18 2.65 -13.58
CA GLU A 36 18.94 3.95 -12.94
C GLU A 36 17.44 4.26 -12.81
N VAL A 37 16.65 4.00 -13.86
CA VAL A 37 15.19 4.18 -13.83
C VAL A 37 14.54 3.27 -12.79
N GLU A 38 14.98 2.02 -12.68
CA GLU A 38 14.47 1.08 -11.67
C GLU A 38 14.78 1.56 -10.25
N ALA A 39 16.01 2.05 -10.00
CA ALA A 39 16.39 2.62 -8.72
C ALA A 39 15.58 3.88 -8.37
N MET A 40 15.35 4.77 -9.34
CA MET A 40 14.51 5.97 -9.17
C MET A 40 13.03 5.61 -8.94
N ALA A 41 12.50 4.62 -9.65
CA ALA A 41 11.13 4.17 -9.45
C ALA A 41 10.96 3.57 -8.04
N LYS A 42 11.90 2.73 -7.60
CA LYS A 42 11.88 2.15 -6.25
C LYS A 42 11.95 3.22 -5.16
N SER A 43 12.85 4.19 -5.28
CA SER A 43 12.95 5.28 -4.30
C SER A 43 11.68 6.13 -4.27
N GLN A 44 11.06 6.38 -5.43
CA GLN A 44 9.80 7.11 -5.49
C GLN A 44 8.65 6.36 -4.82
N VAL A 45 8.59 5.03 -4.98
CA VAL A 45 7.62 4.17 -4.28
C VAL A 45 7.87 4.15 -2.77
N GLU A 46 9.12 4.03 -2.32
CA GLU A 46 9.46 4.08 -0.89
C GLU A 46 9.04 5.41 -0.27
N VAL A 47 9.28 6.54 -0.94
CA VAL A 47 8.84 7.86 -0.50
C VAL A 47 7.32 7.97 -0.49
N MET A 48 6.61 7.41 -1.47
CA MET A 48 5.15 7.39 -1.47
C MET A 48 4.61 6.56 -0.30
N VAL A 49 5.16 5.37 -0.06
CA VAL A 49 4.77 4.49 1.06
C VAL A 49 5.04 5.15 2.41
N GLN A 50 6.14 5.87 2.56
CA GLN A 50 6.43 6.63 3.79
C GLN A 50 5.49 7.82 4.00
N ARG A 51 5.01 8.44 2.91
CA ARG A 51 4.05 9.56 2.97
C ARG A 51 2.63 9.08 3.22
N LEU A 52 2.30 7.87 2.82
CA LEU A 52 1.04 7.24 3.15
C LEU A 52 1.13 6.76 4.59
N GLU A 53 0.24 7.23 5.46
CA GLU A 53 0.14 6.77 6.86
C GLU A 53 -0.46 5.36 6.89
N LEU A 54 0.27 4.38 6.35
CA LEU A 54 -0.19 3.00 6.26
C LEU A 54 -0.22 2.38 7.65
N VAL A 55 -1.41 1.95 8.05
CA VAL A 55 -1.60 1.17 9.28
C VAL A 55 -1.18 -0.26 8.99
N ARG A 56 -0.42 -0.85 9.92
CA ARG A 56 -0.07 -2.27 9.83
C ARG A 56 -1.34 -3.10 9.86
N ARG A 57 -1.35 -4.18 9.08
CA ARG A 57 -2.53 -5.04 9.00
C ARG A 57 -2.94 -5.57 10.37
N GLU A 58 -1.97 -5.92 11.20
CA GLU A 58 -2.22 -6.48 12.53
C GLU A 58 -2.88 -5.45 13.46
N ASP A 59 -2.47 -4.18 13.37
CA ASP A 59 -3.06 -3.09 14.16
C ASP A 59 -4.50 -2.81 13.69
N LEU A 60 -4.77 -2.90 12.39
CA LEU A 60 -6.11 -2.78 11.83
C LEU A 60 -7.02 -3.92 12.30
N ASP A 61 -6.53 -5.16 12.21
CA ASP A 61 -7.27 -6.35 12.64
C ASP A 61 -7.60 -6.27 14.15
N ALA A 62 -6.65 -5.81 14.96
CA ALA A 62 -6.87 -5.59 16.40
C ALA A 62 -7.94 -4.51 16.66
N ALA A 63 -7.90 -3.39 15.94
CA ALA A 63 -8.89 -2.32 16.06
C ALA A 63 -10.31 -2.80 15.65
N LEU A 64 -10.41 -3.60 14.59
CA LEU A 64 -11.67 -4.19 14.14
C LEU A 64 -12.26 -5.14 15.17
N GLU A 65 -11.43 -5.97 15.81
CA GLU A 65 -11.89 -6.86 16.87
C GLU A 65 -12.37 -6.09 18.11
N VAL A 66 -11.68 -5.01 18.51
CA VAL A 66 -12.14 -4.13 19.60
C VAL A 66 -13.46 -3.47 19.24
N ALA A 67 -13.60 -2.97 18.01
CA ALA A 67 -14.84 -2.35 17.54
C ALA A 67 -16.02 -3.35 17.54
N ARG A 68 -15.78 -4.60 17.14
CA ARG A 68 -16.77 -5.68 17.19
C ARG A 68 -17.23 -5.94 18.62
N ARG A 69 -16.30 -6.18 19.54
CA ARG A 69 -16.61 -6.43 20.96
C ARG A 69 -17.36 -5.27 21.59
N ALA A 70 -16.94 -4.04 21.33
CA ALA A 70 -17.63 -2.85 21.83
C ALA A 70 -19.09 -2.79 21.36
N ARG A 71 -19.38 -3.23 20.13
CA ARG A 71 -20.75 -3.28 19.62
C ARG A 71 -21.60 -4.33 20.32
N GLU A 72 -21.03 -5.51 20.58
CA GLU A 72 -21.68 -6.61 21.30
C GLU A 72 -21.92 -6.25 22.77
N GLU A 73 -20.95 -5.62 23.42
CA GLU A 73 -21.10 -5.15 24.80
C GLU A 73 -22.12 -4.01 24.89
N SER A 74 -22.14 -3.11 23.91
CA SER A 74 -23.12 -2.02 23.84
C SER A 74 -24.56 -2.52 23.74
N SER A 75 -24.84 -3.55 22.93
CA SER A 75 -26.19 -4.12 22.85
C SER A 75 -26.57 -4.83 24.14
N ALA A 76 -25.67 -5.61 24.73
CA ALA A 76 -25.90 -6.28 26.01
C ALA A 76 -26.15 -5.29 27.15
N LEU A 77 -25.43 -4.16 27.19
CA LEU A 77 -25.66 -3.08 28.15
C LEU A 77 -27.01 -2.39 27.92
N ALA A 78 -27.37 -2.10 26.67
CA ALA A 78 -28.67 -1.51 26.34
C ALA A 78 -29.84 -2.37 26.83
N GLU A 79 -29.77 -3.71 26.64
CA GLU A 79 -30.79 -4.62 27.17
C GLU A 79 -30.86 -4.60 28.71
N ARG A 80 -29.71 -4.55 29.39
CA ARG A 80 -29.66 -4.47 30.85
C ARG A 80 -30.27 -3.16 31.35
N VAL A 81 -29.94 -2.05 30.69
CA VAL A 81 -30.51 -0.73 31.01
C VAL A 81 -32.03 -0.76 30.85
N ALA A 82 -32.55 -1.24 29.72
CA ALA A 82 -34.01 -1.34 29.51
C ALA A 82 -34.71 -2.19 30.59
N LYS A 83 -34.12 -3.33 30.98
CA LYS A 83 -34.64 -4.17 32.08
C LYS A 83 -34.65 -3.43 33.42
N LEU A 84 -33.61 -2.66 33.71
CA LEU A 84 -33.53 -1.88 34.94
C LEU A 84 -34.53 -0.73 34.94
N GLU A 85 -34.67 -0.02 33.82
CA GLU A 85 -35.66 1.05 33.63
C GLU A 85 -37.09 0.53 33.82
N ALA A 86 -37.42 -0.63 33.24
CA ALA A 86 -38.72 -1.27 33.45
C ALA A 86 -38.98 -1.61 34.93
N ARG A 87 -38.00 -2.20 35.62
CA ARG A 87 -38.11 -2.51 37.07
C ARG A 87 -38.27 -1.26 37.93
N LEU A 88 -37.63 -0.15 37.56
CA LEU A 88 -37.79 1.13 38.26
C LEU A 88 -39.18 1.73 38.03
N ALA A 89 -39.73 1.61 36.82
CA ALA A 89 -41.08 2.06 36.52
C ALA A 89 -42.16 1.23 37.24
N GLU A 90 -41.92 -0.06 37.46
CA GLU A 90 -42.83 -0.95 38.19
C GLU A 90 -42.77 -0.76 39.71
N LYS A 91 -41.67 -0.23 40.26
CA LYS A 91 -41.59 0.04 41.69
C LYS A 91 -42.54 1.20 42.01
N PRO A 92 -43.62 0.99 42.78
CA PRO A 92 -44.49 2.08 43.16
C PRO A 92 -43.62 3.11 43.89
N THR A 93 -43.77 4.38 43.53
CA THR A 93 -43.46 5.47 44.46
C THR A 93 -44.31 5.17 45.68
N ASP A 94 -43.70 4.55 46.68
CA ASP A 94 -44.20 4.53 48.04
C ASP A 94 -44.00 5.97 48.54
N ALA A 95 -44.84 6.86 48.00
CA ALA A 95 -45.12 8.14 48.59
C ALA A 95 -45.66 7.79 49.97
N SER A 96 -44.75 7.87 50.94
CA SER A 96 -45.05 7.86 52.36
C SER A 96 -46.39 8.56 52.58
N PRO A 97 -47.39 7.85 53.12
CA PRO A 97 -48.65 8.49 53.47
C PRO A 97 -48.32 9.52 54.54
N GLY A 98 -48.38 10.79 54.16
CA GLY A 98 -48.34 11.90 55.10
C GLY A 98 -49.36 11.63 56.20
N ALA A 99 -48.86 11.59 57.43
CA ALA A 99 -49.63 11.30 58.63
C ALA A 99 -50.82 12.27 58.80
N PRO A 100 -51.93 11.83 59.40
CA PRO A 100 -53.08 12.68 59.68
C PRO A 100 -52.76 13.65 60.84
N VAL A 101 -53.03 14.94 60.64
CA VAL A 101 -53.25 15.93 61.71
C VAL A 101 -54.50 16.76 61.39
#